data_AF-A0A3N5GI10-F1
#
_entry.id   AF-A0A3N5GI10-F1
#
_cell.length_a   1.000
_cell.length_b   1.000
_cell.length_c   1.000
_cell.angle_alpha   90.00
_cell.angle_beta   90.00
_cell.angle_gamma   90.00
#
_symmetry.space_group_name_H-M   'P 1'
#
loop_
_entity.id
_entity.type
_entity.pdbx_description
1 polymer ?
#
loop_
_entity_poly.entity_id
_entity_poly.type
_entity_poly.pdbx_seq_one_letter_code
_entity_poly.pdbx_strand_id
1 'polypeptide(L)'
;MRLRAPSTALLVVALVLSMGYPAFAQIDLAGEWAGTFHEDLPHRGGMRLADYTGLPFNEAGWRKGYSWDEAARSLPERQCIPHVATYALRGPATIRFQKVIDPVTGQLQAYSLHGSYGRPRTIWMDGRLHPSELAPHTWGGFSTGAWERNTLVVSTTHIKTGWLQRNGAPTSDLATMREHFT
;
A
#
# COMPACT_ATOMS: atom_id res chain seq x y z
N MET A 1 23.62 -57.79 25.48
CA MET A 1 22.61 -57.00 24.73
C MET A 1 23.37 -56.14 23.72
N ARG A 2 23.41 -56.51 22.43
CA ARG A 2 24.19 -55.78 21.41
C ARG A 2 23.28 -54.72 20.77
N LEU A 3 23.55 -53.43 21.02
CA LEU A 3 22.90 -52.35 20.29
C LEU A 3 23.29 -52.44 18.81
N ARG A 4 22.30 -52.58 17.92
CA ARG A 4 22.52 -52.46 16.47
C ARG A 4 22.67 -50.97 16.13
N ALA A 5 23.74 -50.62 15.44
CA ALA A 5 23.93 -49.27 14.92
C ALA A 5 22.77 -48.90 13.98
N PRO A 6 22.23 -47.67 14.06
CA PRO A 6 21.16 -47.24 13.17
C PRO A 6 21.67 -47.26 11.71
N SER A 7 20.82 -47.75 10.80
CA SER A 7 21.09 -47.75 9.35
C SER A 7 21.44 -46.34 8.89
N THR A 8 22.50 -46.19 8.10
CA THR A 8 22.94 -44.91 7.51
C THR A 8 21.81 -44.22 6.74
N ALA A 9 20.89 -44.98 6.15
CA ALA A 9 19.70 -44.44 5.49
C ALA A 9 18.74 -43.72 6.46
N LEU A 10 18.59 -44.24 7.69
CA LEU A 10 17.77 -43.61 8.73
C LEU A 10 18.39 -42.28 9.20
N LEU A 11 19.71 -42.21 9.27
CA LEU A 11 20.45 -41.01 9.65
C LEU A 11 20.35 -39.91 8.59
N VAL A 12 20.40 -40.26 7.30
CA VAL A 12 20.23 -39.30 6.18
C VAL A 12 18.80 -38.76 6.13
N VAL A 13 17.79 -39.63 6.27
CA VAL A 13 16.38 -39.18 6.30
C VAL A 13 16.11 -38.26 7.49
N ALA A 14 16.66 -38.56 8.67
CA ALA A 14 16.54 -37.69 9.84
C ALA A 14 17.25 -36.34 9.64
N LEU A 15 18.38 -36.30 8.92
CA LEU A 15 19.08 -35.06 8.59
C LEU A 15 18.30 -34.18 7.60
N VAL A 16 17.66 -34.81 6.61
CA VAL A 16 16.82 -34.09 5.63
C VAL A 16 15.53 -33.57 6.27
N LEU A 17 14.92 -34.32 7.20
CA LEU A 17 13.73 -33.88 7.93
C LEU A 17 14.03 -32.80 8.99
N SER A 18 15.28 -32.69 9.46
CA SER A 18 15.71 -31.64 10.40
C SER A 18 16.18 -30.36 9.69
N MET A 19 16.41 -30.41 8.37
CA MET A 19 16.49 -29.22 7.52
C MET A 19 15.10 -28.61 7.34
N GLY A 20 14.63 -27.91 8.37
CA GLY A 20 13.42 -27.08 8.27
C GLY A 20 13.65 -26.00 7.23
N TYR A 21 13.06 -26.14 6.06
CA TYR A 21 12.95 -25.03 5.11
C TYR A 21 12.05 -23.97 5.74
N PRO A 22 12.44 -22.68 5.74
CA PRO A 22 11.52 -21.63 6.14
C PRO A 22 10.33 -21.65 5.19
N ALA A 23 9.18 -22.13 5.67
CA ALA A 23 7.92 -21.92 5.01
C ALA A 23 7.56 -20.44 5.20
N PHE A 24 7.80 -19.62 4.18
CA PHE A 24 7.32 -18.24 4.16
C PHE A 24 5.79 -18.30 4.08
N ALA A 25 5.11 -18.06 5.20
CA ALA A 25 3.65 -18.07 5.31
C ALA A 25 3.00 -16.83 4.68
N GLN A 26 3.53 -16.33 3.57
CA GLN A 26 3.05 -15.15 2.87
C GLN A 26 1.64 -15.38 2.34
N ILE A 27 0.72 -14.48 2.67
CA ILE A 27 -0.62 -14.45 2.08
C ILE A 27 -0.56 -14.08 0.59
N ASP A 28 -1.46 -14.67 -0.19
CA ASP A 28 -1.68 -14.19 -1.55
C ASP A 28 -2.60 -12.97 -1.52
N LEU A 29 -2.05 -11.80 -1.85
CA LEU A 29 -2.81 -10.57 -1.93
C LEU A 29 -3.64 -10.46 -3.22
N ALA A 30 -3.43 -11.32 -4.23
CA ALA A 30 -4.15 -11.23 -5.49
C ALA A 30 -5.66 -11.42 -5.29
N GLY A 31 -6.46 -10.49 -5.83
CA GLY A 31 -7.92 -10.52 -5.70
C GLY A 31 -8.56 -9.14 -5.63
N GLU A 32 -9.88 -9.15 -5.48
CA GLU A 32 -10.72 -7.97 -5.27
C GLU A 32 -10.99 -7.82 -3.76
N TRP A 33 -10.72 -6.64 -3.22
CA TRP A 33 -10.81 -6.33 -1.81
C TRP A 33 -11.80 -5.19 -1.59
N ALA A 34 -12.93 -5.49 -0.94
CA ALA A 34 -13.94 -4.50 -0.62
C ALA A 34 -13.46 -3.55 0.48
N GLY A 35 -13.77 -2.27 0.34
CA GLY A 35 -13.54 -1.30 1.40
C GLY A 35 -14.40 -1.62 2.63
N THR A 36 -13.78 -1.86 3.78
CA THR A 36 -14.47 -2.10 5.04
C THR A 36 -14.33 -0.88 5.96
N PHE A 37 -15.44 -0.45 6.54
CA PHE A 37 -15.50 0.66 7.49
C PHE A 37 -15.82 0.15 8.88
N HIS A 38 -14.80 -0.36 9.58
CA HIS A 38 -14.93 -0.90 10.94
C HIS A 38 -14.43 0.07 12.02
N GLU A 39 -13.61 1.05 11.65
CA GLU A 39 -13.03 2.06 12.53
C GLU A 39 -13.18 3.46 11.93
N ASP A 40 -13.03 4.49 12.77
CA ASP A 40 -12.96 5.90 12.35
C ASP A 40 -14.11 6.32 11.43
N LEU A 41 -15.33 5.83 11.67
CA LEU A 41 -16.51 6.13 10.85
C LEU A 41 -16.73 7.63 10.61
N PRO A 42 -16.57 8.52 11.62
CA PRO A 42 -16.63 9.96 11.41
C PRO A 42 -15.59 10.46 10.39
N HIS A 43 -14.43 9.81 10.31
CA HIS A 43 -13.34 10.16 9.40
C HIS A 43 -13.25 9.30 8.13
N ARG A 44 -14.25 8.45 7.84
CA ARG A 44 -14.28 7.65 6.60
C ARG A 44 -15.57 7.80 5.77
N GLY A 45 -16.71 8.05 6.42
CA GLY A 45 -18.02 8.14 5.75
C GLY A 45 -18.71 9.51 5.86
N GLY A 46 -18.73 10.11 7.05
CA GLY A 46 -19.55 11.29 7.38
C GLY A 46 -18.75 12.45 7.97
N MET A 47 -17.72 12.86 7.25
CA MET A 47 -16.69 13.75 7.77
C MET A 47 -17.17 15.17 7.96
N ARG A 48 -16.83 15.76 9.11
CA ARG A 48 -17.14 17.14 9.44
C ARG A 48 -16.16 18.08 8.74
N LEU A 49 -16.69 19.16 8.17
CA LEU A 49 -15.87 20.22 7.60
C LEU A 49 -14.94 20.80 8.68
N ALA A 50 -13.67 21.02 8.33
CA ALA A 50 -12.64 21.55 9.22
C ALA A 50 -12.35 20.73 10.49
N ASP A 51 -12.79 19.47 10.56
CA ASP A 51 -12.39 18.54 11.61
C ASP A 51 -11.07 17.85 11.23
N TYR A 52 -9.97 18.40 11.74
CA TYR A 52 -8.62 17.87 11.53
C TYR A 52 -8.06 17.21 12.79
N THR A 53 -8.95 16.79 13.71
CA THR A 53 -8.57 16.20 14.99
C THR A 53 -7.64 15.00 14.78
N GLY A 54 -6.51 14.99 15.49
CA GLY A 54 -5.51 13.92 15.41
C GLY A 54 -4.53 14.00 14.24
N LEU A 55 -4.70 14.95 13.31
CA LEU A 55 -3.72 15.17 12.24
C LEU A 55 -2.59 16.11 12.71
N PRO A 56 -1.32 15.73 12.54
CA PRO A 56 -0.18 16.54 12.97
C PRO A 56 0.14 17.63 11.93
N PHE A 57 -0.73 18.61 11.77
CA PHE A 57 -0.51 19.72 10.83
C PHE A 57 0.50 20.74 11.35
N ASN A 58 1.42 21.12 10.46
CA ASN A 58 2.22 22.33 10.59
C ASN A 58 1.40 23.57 10.16
N GLU A 59 1.99 24.76 10.26
CA GLU A 59 1.29 26.02 9.92
C GLU A 59 0.72 26.03 8.50
N ALA A 60 1.49 25.54 7.51
CA ALA A 60 1.04 25.47 6.13
C ALA A 60 -0.14 24.50 5.95
N GLY A 61 -0.11 23.36 6.65
CA GLY A 61 -1.21 22.40 6.69
C GLY A 61 -2.49 22.99 7.26
N TRP A 62 -2.39 23.71 8.39
CA TRP A 62 -3.52 24.44 8.98
C TRP A 62 -4.09 25.48 8.02
N ARG A 63 -3.24 26.32 7.43
CA ARG A 63 -3.68 27.36 6.50
C ARG A 63 -4.38 26.77 5.28
N LYS A 64 -3.82 25.72 4.70
CA LYS A 64 -4.40 25.04 3.55
C LYS A 64 -5.72 24.35 3.91
N GLY A 65 -5.79 23.68 5.05
CA GLY A 65 -7.03 23.06 5.54
C GLY A 65 -8.14 24.07 5.81
N TYR A 66 -7.86 25.23 6.42
CA TYR A 66 -8.88 26.27 6.66
C TYR A 66 -9.29 27.03 5.39
N SER A 67 -8.48 27.01 4.35
CA SER A 67 -8.84 27.55 3.03
C SER A 67 -9.75 26.61 2.20
N TRP A 68 -10.09 25.42 2.73
CA TRP A 68 -10.92 24.46 2.01
C TRP A 68 -12.37 24.92 1.89
N ASP A 69 -12.91 24.79 0.69
CA ASP A 69 -14.32 24.97 0.39
C ASP A 69 -14.84 23.69 -0.28
N GLU A 70 -15.85 23.05 0.32
CA GLU A 70 -16.44 21.82 -0.18
C GLU A 70 -17.14 22.04 -1.54
N ALA A 71 -17.59 23.26 -1.84
CA ALA A 71 -18.14 23.60 -3.16
C ALA A 71 -17.11 23.39 -4.28
N ALA A 72 -15.82 23.42 -3.96
CA ALA A 72 -14.79 23.11 -4.95
C ALA A 72 -14.86 21.65 -5.43
N ARG A 73 -15.45 20.72 -4.67
CA ARG A 73 -15.65 19.33 -5.11
C ARG A 73 -16.90 19.13 -5.95
N SER A 74 -17.86 20.06 -5.94
CA SER A 74 -19.08 19.95 -6.76
C SER A 74 -18.86 20.44 -8.20
N LEU A 75 -17.78 21.19 -8.46
CA LEU A 75 -17.42 21.66 -9.79
C LEU A 75 -17.23 20.49 -10.77
N PRO A 76 -17.90 20.48 -11.95
CA PRO A 76 -17.80 19.41 -12.94
C PRO A 76 -16.35 19.06 -13.34
N GLU A 77 -15.49 20.08 -13.47
CA GLU A 77 -14.10 19.93 -13.88
C GLU A 77 -13.25 19.17 -12.85
N ARG A 78 -13.72 19.08 -11.60
CA ARG A 78 -12.99 18.48 -10.47
C ARG A 78 -13.48 17.09 -10.09
N GLN A 79 -14.60 16.63 -10.66
CA GLN A 79 -15.16 15.30 -10.37
C GLN A 79 -14.20 14.16 -10.74
N CYS A 80 -13.43 14.35 -11.81
CA CYS A 80 -12.54 13.32 -12.36
C CYS A 80 -11.09 13.44 -11.84
N ILE A 81 -10.81 14.29 -10.84
CA ILE A 81 -9.48 14.36 -10.24
C ILE A 81 -9.23 13.06 -9.47
N PRO A 82 -8.19 12.29 -9.83
CA PRO A 82 -7.90 11.04 -9.14
C PRO A 82 -7.51 11.24 -7.69
N HIS A 83 -7.72 10.20 -6.90
CA HIS A 83 -7.30 10.19 -5.51
C HIS A 83 -5.81 9.88 -5.38
N VAL A 84 -5.14 10.67 -4.53
CA VAL A 84 -3.74 10.41 -4.15
C VAL A 84 -3.62 9.11 -3.36
N ALA A 85 -2.45 8.47 -3.43
CA ALA A 85 -2.21 7.19 -2.79
C ALA A 85 -2.51 7.19 -1.28
N THR A 86 -2.22 8.30 -0.60
CA THR A 86 -2.47 8.50 0.83
C THR A 86 -3.96 8.50 1.22
N TYR A 87 -4.88 8.62 0.26
CA TYR A 87 -6.32 8.59 0.49
C TYR A 87 -7.01 7.39 -0.16
N ALA A 88 -6.51 6.92 -1.32
CA ALA A 88 -7.23 5.95 -2.15
C ALA A 88 -7.66 4.67 -1.42
N LEU A 89 -6.84 4.15 -0.49
CA LEU A 89 -7.17 2.98 0.33
C LEU A 89 -8.10 3.27 1.53
N ARG A 90 -8.24 4.54 1.91
CA ARG A 90 -9.15 4.98 2.98
C ARG A 90 -10.53 5.35 2.46
N GLY A 91 -10.64 5.59 1.15
CA GLY A 91 -11.90 5.89 0.48
C GLY A 91 -12.80 4.66 0.32
N PRO A 92 -14.03 4.84 -0.17
CA PRO A 92 -15.03 3.77 -0.31
C PRO A 92 -14.77 2.83 -1.50
N ALA A 93 -13.68 3.01 -2.25
CA ALA A 93 -13.44 2.23 -3.46
C ALA A 93 -12.92 0.83 -3.12
N THR A 94 -13.51 -0.19 -3.76
CA THR A 94 -12.90 -1.53 -3.85
C THR A 94 -11.56 -1.43 -4.58
N ILE A 95 -10.58 -2.18 -4.10
CA ILE A 95 -9.25 -2.26 -4.72
C ILE A 95 -9.01 -3.65 -5.27
N ARG A 96 -8.28 -3.76 -6.39
CA ARG A 96 -7.84 -5.05 -6.94
C ARG A 96 -6.34 -5.14 -6.94
N PHE A 97 -5.81 -6.19 -6.32
CA PHE A 97 -4.43 -6.61 -6.51
C PHE A 97 -4.34 -7.60 -7.66
N GLN A 98 -3.52 -7.28 -8.66
CA GLN A 98 -3.19 -8.18 -9.76
C GLN A 98 -1.67 -8.41 -9.76
N LYS A 99 -1.25 -9.68 -9.86
CA LYS A 99 0.17 -10.02 -10.01
C LYS A 99 0.66 -9.66 -11.42
N VAL A 100 1.80 -9.01 -11.49
CA VAL A 100 2.57 -8.83 -12.72
C VAL A 100 3.73 -9.82 -12.64
N ILE A 101 3.67 -10.86 -13.45
CA ILE A 101 4.64 -11.95 -13.49
C ILE A 101 5.58 -11.72 -14.67
N ASP A 102 6.88 -11.89 -14.44
CA ASP A 102 7.86 -11.92 -15.52
C ASP A 102 7.63 -13.16 -16.39
N PRO A 103 7.39 -13.00 -17.71
CA PRO A 103 7.01 -14.11 -18.58
C PRO A 103 8.14 -15.11 -18.83
N VAL A 104 9.41 -14.72 -18.59
CA VAL A 104 10.58 -15.58 -18.81
C VAL A 104 10.90 -16.36 -17.53
N THR A 105 10.93 -15.68 -16.38
CA THR A 105 11.35 -16.30 -15.11
C THR A 105 10.20 -16.89 -14.31
N GLY A 106 8.96 -16.51 -14.61
CA GLY A 106 7.77 -16.88 -13.83
C GLY A 106 7.71 -16.24 -12.45
N GLN A 107 8.62 -15.32 -12.13
CA GLN A 107 8.70 -14.66 -10.83
C GLN A 107 7.77 -13.46 -10.74
N LEU A 108 7.33 -13.13 -9.52
CA LEU A 108 6.56 -11.92 -9.25
C LEU A 108 7.45 -10.69 -9.42
N GLN A 109 7.13 -9.85 -10.41
CA GLN A 109 7.84 -8.60 -10.67
C GLN A 109 7.22 -7.43 -9.91
N ALA A 110 5.88 -7.37 -9.87
CA ALA A 110 5.13 -6.30 -9.23
C ALA A 110 3.70 -6.71 -8.88
N TYR A 111 3.04 -5.93 -8.04
CA TYR A 111 1.58 -5.88 -7.98
C TYR A 111 1.07 -4.66 -8.74
N SER A 112 0.06 -4.87 -9.59
CA SER A 112 -0.78 -3.81 -10.15
C SER A 112 -1.99 -3.64 -9.24
N LEU A 113 -2.05 -2.51 -8.55
CA LEU A 113 -3.13 -2.13 -7.65
C LEU A 113 -4.12 -1.22 -8.37
N HIS A 114 -5.29 -1.76 -8.70
CA HIS A 114 -6.38 -1.00 -9.27
C HIS A 114 -7.22 -0.38 -8.15
N GLY A 115 -7.64 0.85 -8.36
CA GLY A 115 -8.40 1.63 -7.39
C GLY A 115 -8.64 3.02 -7.93
N SER A 116 -8.84 3.98 -7.04
CA SER A 116 -9.26 5.33 -7.41
C SER A 116 -8.12 6.30 -7.76
N TYR A 117 -6.96 5.77 -8.14
CA TYR A 117 -5.75 6.52 -8.53
C TYR A 117 -5.77 7.07 -9.98
N GLY A 118 -6.85 6.84 -10.72
CA GLY A 118 -7.01 7.24 -12.14
C GLY A 118 -6.26 6.35 -13.13
N ARG A 119 -5.17 5.71 -12.69
CA ARG A 119 -4.45 4.62 -13.38
C ARG A 119 -4.04 3.56 -12.35
N PRO A 120 -3.83 2.29 -12.73
CA PRO A 120 -3.33 1.29 -11.78
C PRO A 120 -1.99 1.73 -11.18
N ARG A 121 -1.85 1.63 -9.86
CA ARG A 121 -0.61 1.88 -9.13
C ARG A 121 0.25 0.63 -9.20
N THR A 122 1.53 0.78 -9.53
CA THR A 122 2.48 -0.36 -9.54
C THR A 122 3.27 -0.39 -8.23
N ILE A 123 3.32 -1.56 -7.59
CA ILE A 123 4.14 -1.85 -6.42
C ILE A 123 5.24 -2.82 -6.87
N TRP A 124 6.44 -2.31 -7.06
CA TRP A 124 7.57 -3.11 -7.52
C TRP A 124 8.11 -4.00 -6.40
N MET A 125 8.32 -5.28 -6.72
CA MET A 125 8.76 -6.29 -5.75
C MET A 125 10.23 -6.70 -5.90
N ASP A 126 10.93 -6.09 -6.86
CA ASP A 126 12.31 -6.43 -7.25
C ASP A 126 13.39 -5.64 -6.50
N GLY A 127 13.01 -4.87 -5.47
CA GLY A 127 13.95 -4.12 -4.63
C GLY A 127 14.62 -2.93 -5.33
N ARG A 128 14.09 -2.47 -6.47
CA ARG A 128 14.63 -1.29 -7.17
C ARG A 128 14.63 -0.04 -6.29
N LEU A 129 15.56 0.87 -6.56
CA LEU A 129 15.63 2.15 -5.87
C LEU A 129 14.46 3.06 -6.27
N HIS A 130 14.08 3.93 -5.34
CA HIS A 130 13.15 5.01 -5.65
C HIS A 130 13.81 6.01 -6.62
N PRO A 131 13.04 6.65 -7.51
CA PRO A 131 13.55 7.67 -8.42
C PRO A 131 14.19 8.85 -7.66
N SER A 132 14.94 9.68 -8.39
CA SER A 132 15.45 10.93 -7.85
C SER A 132 14.31 11.90 -7.51
N GLU A 133 14.52 12.81 -6.57
CA GLU A 133 13.52 13.77 -6.10
C GLU A 133 12.90 14.65 -7.21
N LEU A 134 13.57 14.78 -8.36
CA LEU A 134 13.10 15.55 -9.52
C LEU A 134 12.20 14.73 -10.46
N ALA A 135 12.02 13.44 -10.20
CA ALA A 135 11.20 12.58 -11.04
C ALA A 135 9.72 12.99 -10.95
N PRO A 136 8.92 12.77 -12.01
CA PRO A 136 7.52 13.20 -12.02
C PRO A 136 6.67 12.54 -10.92
N HIS A 137 5.88 13.36 -10.22
CA HIS A 137 4.92 12.87 -9.23
C HIS A 137 3.62 12.42 -9.91
N THR A 138 3.04 11.32 -9.43
CA THR A 138 1.77 10.78 -9.92
C THR A 138 0.75 10.66 -8.79
N TRP A 139 -0.53 10.42 -9.13
CA TRP A 139 -1.56 10.18 -8.13
C TRP A 139 -1.31 8.89 -7.32
N GLY A 140 -0.81 7.84 -7.97
CA GLY A 140 -0.45 6.57 -7.32
C GLY A 140 0.94 6.55 -6.67
N GLY A 141 1.76 7.57 -6.91
CA GLY A 141 3.16 7.61 -6.47
C GLY A 141 4.04 6.54 -7.13
N PHE A 142 5.29 6.47 -6.67
CA PHE A 142 6.22 5.38 -6.95
C PHE A 142 6.34 4.49 -5.72
N SER A 143 6.10 3.19 -5.87
CA SER A 143 6.00 2.23 -4.76
C SER A 143 6.93 1.05 -4.90
N THR A 144 7.58 0.67 -3.80
CA THR A 144 8.32 -0.59 -3.67
C THR A 144 7.77 -1.38 -2.50
N GLY A 145 7.70 -2.70 -2.65
CA GLY A 145 7.19 -3.62 -1.65
C GLY A 145 8.25 -4.62 -1.21
N ALA A 146 8.26 -4.94 0.08
CA ALA A 146 9.07 -5.99 0.67
C ALA A 146 8.23 -6.81 1.65
N TRP A 147 8.39 -8.13 1.62
CA TRP A 147 7.72 -9.00 2.58
C TRP A 147 8.48 -9.01 3.91
N GLU A 148 7.82 -8.55 4.97
CA GLU A 148 8.26 -8.71 6.34
C GLU A 148 7.38 -9.80 6.98
N ARG A 149 7.90 -11.04 7.05
CA ARG A 149 7.14 -12.23 7.49
C ARG A 149 5.90 -12.48 6.61
N ASN A 150 4.71 -12.23 7.13
CA ASN A 150 3.42 -12.36 6.44
C ASN A 150 2.80 -10.99 6.09
N THR A 151 3.57 -9.91 6.21
CA THR A 151 3.08 -8.56 5.90
C THR A 151 3.82 -8.02 4.69
N LEU A 152 3.09 -7.59 3.67
CA LEU A 152 3.68 -6.82 2.58
C LEU A 152 3.80 -5.38 3.07
N VAL A 153 5.04 -4.92 3.24
CA VAL A 153 5.34 -3.54 3.60
C VAL A 153 5.65 -2.77 2.32
N VAL A 154 4.87 -1.73 2.05
CA VAL A 154 5.00 -0.92 0.85
C VAL A 154 5.42 0.49 1.23
N SER A 155 6.49 0.97 0.59
CA SER A 155 6.96 2.34 0.73
C SER A 155 6.65 3.13 -0.53
N THR A 156 6.09 4.32 -0.40
CA THR A 156 5.65 5.16 -1.51
C THR A 156 6.11 6.59 -1.37
N THR A 157 6.54 7.15 -2.49
CA THR A 157 7.04 8.53 -2.66
C THR A 157 6.53 9.08 -3.99
N HIS A 158 6.96 10.28 -4.40
CA HIS A 158 6.59 10.89 -5.68
C HIS A 158 5.06 10.99 -5.86
N ILE A 159 4.37 11.30 -4.76
CA ILE A 159 2.92 11.41 -4.70
C ILE A 159 2.57 12.86 -5.08
N LYS A 160 1.54 13.07 -5.90
CA LYS A 160 1.02 14.43 -6.11
C LYS A 160 0.44 15.00 -4.82
N THR A 161 0.51 16.32 -4.65
CA THR A 161 -0.27 17.04 -3.64
C THR A 161 -1.75 16.69 -3.76
N GLY A 162 -2.41 16.47 -2.63
CA GLY A 162 -3.83 16.13 -2.60
C GLY A 162 -4.41 16.27 -1.21
N TRP A 163 -5.35 15.37 -0.88
CA TRP A 163 -6.07 15.40 0.39
C TRP A 163 -5.97 14.05 1.09
N LEU A 164 -5.64 14.05 2.38
CA LEU A 164 -5.63 12.86 3.25
C LEU A 164 -7.05 12.43 3.63
N GLN A 165 -7.98 13.38 3.61
CA GLN A 165 -9.36 13.21 4.02
C GLN A 165 -10.28 14.04 3.13
N ARG A 166 -11.57 13.70 3.07
CA ARG A 166 -12.53 14.35 2.17
C ARG A 166 -12.86 15.79 2.55
N ASN A 167 -12.63 16.18 3.80
CA ASN A 167 -12.97 17.49 4.35
C ASN A 167 -11.91 18.58 4.12
N GLY A 168 -10.95 18.35 3.22
CA GLY A 168 -9.91 19.33 2.91
C GLY A 168 -8.61 19.18 3.68
N ALA A 169 -8.39 18.08 4.41
CA ALA A 169 -7.12 17.79 5.07
C ALA A 169 -5.99 17.62 4.03
N PRO A 170 -5.02 18.54 3.89
CA PRO A 170 -4.03 18.48 2.80
C PRO A 170 -2.94 17.43 3.03
N THR A 171 -2.31 17.03 1.93
CA THR A 171 -1.04 16.29 1.88
C THR A 171 -0.15 16.94 0.81
N SER A 172 1.14 17.09 1.13
CA SER A 172 2.13 17.68 0.22
C SER A 172 2.64 16.67 -0.80
N ASP A 173 3.28 17.15 -1.86
CA ASP A 173 4.01 16.32 -2.81
C ASP A 173 5.27 15.67 -2.22
N LEU A 174 5.82 16.22 -1.13
CA LEU A 174 6.90 15.61 -0.35
C LEU A 174 6.43 14.47 0.57
N ALA A 175 5.15 14.11 0.54
CA ALA A 175 4.63 13.06 1.41
C ALA A 175 5.23 11.70 1.07
N THR A 176 5.65 11.00 2.13
CA THR A 176 5.99 9.57 2.08
C THR A 176 4.89 8.76 2.74
N MET A 177 4.59 7.59 2.19
CA MET A 177 3.58 6.70 2.74
C MET A 177 4.19 5.31 2.96
N ARG A 178 3.88 4.71 4.12
CA ARG A 178 4.19 3.32 4.43
C ARG A 178 2.88 2.58 4.69
N GLU A 179 2.63 1.53 3.93
CA GLU A 179 1.44 0.68 4.05
C GLU A 179 1.87 -0.73 4.48
N HIS A 180 0.99 -1.39 5.22
CA HIS A 180 1.17 -2.75 5.71
C HIS A 180 -0.06 -3.55 5.29
N PHE A 181 0.10 -4.52 4.39
CA PHE A 181 -0.97 -5.42 3.95
C PHE A 181 -0.82 -6.77 4.63
N THR A 182 -1.89 -7.28 5.24
CA THR A 182 -1.94 -8.47 6.11
C THR A 182 -3.19 -9.31 5.89
#